data_AF-A0A7W0U3I2-F1
#
_entry.id   AF-A0A7W0U3I2-F1
#
_cell.length_a   1.000
_cell.length_b   1.000
_cell.length_c   1.000
_cell.angle_alpha   90.00
_cell.angle_beta   90.00
_cell.angle_gamma   90.00
#
_symmetry.space_group_name_H-M   'P 1'
#
loop_
_entity.id
_entity.type
_entity.pdbx_description
1 polymer ?
#
loop_
_entity_poly.entity_id
_entity_poly.type
_entity_poly.pdbx_seq_one_letter_code
_entity_poly.pdbx_strand_id
1 'polypeptide(L)'
;MGRILVVLLLAVLIVPALLLWRLWRHAGQRRQVNEGTLGFVVPTVEAERTLARWPVRARVLRTVGLGAGLLIIVLLGFIVGTRSVFLWPLALGLGYLLGVLAGELARPRPVWTVSRGPLGRIGEYIHPGLVWLLRGTALLAVAAGVTATLLSEPTRDGSALPMSCPGGGMELVGAGQITEYAVFLLILAAAGWLVSELTLLRIVGLPRAEELDDVPVDEALRSASAHASVAAASVLTLLPLGGFALVTGLAVVGSCANSDLLSIGLIGGGLAALLAGLLVAAFLPSWLRPVRRRADVRS
;
A
#
# COMPACT_ATOMS: atom_id res chain seq x y z
N MET A 1 -34.27 14.69 0.42
CA MET A 1 -33.33 13.59 0.05
C MET A 1 -31.86 13.99 0.11
N GLY A 2 -31.41 15.11 -0.48
CA GLY A 2 -29.98 15.47 -0.54
C GLY A 2 -29.21 15.47 0.80
N ARG A 3 -29.81 15.96 1.89
CA ARG A 3 -29.15 15.96 3.22
C ARG A 3 -28.85 14.54 3.76
N ILE A 4 -29.76 13.58 3.54
CA ILE A 4 -29.59 12.20 4.00
C ILE A 4 -28.48 11.52 3.19
N LEU A 5 -28.43 11.76 1.88
CA LEU A 5 -27.41 11.22 1.00
C LEU A 5 -26.00 11.74 1.38
N VAL A 6 -25.87 13.03 1.68
CA VAL A 6 -24.61 13.62 2.16
C VAL A 6 -24.16 12.96 3.47
N VAL A 7 -25.07 12.78 4.43
CA VAL A 7 -24.76 12.13 5.71
C VAL A 7 -24.33 10.68 5.51
N LEU A 8 -25.02 9.92 4.67
CA LEU A 8 -24.66 8.54 4.35
C LEU A 8 -23.29 8.46 3.67
N LEU A 9 -23.00 9.34 2.70
CA LEU A 9 -21.71 9.38 2.02
C LEU A 9 -20.59 9.73 2.98
N LEU A 10 -20.82 10.70 3.87
CA LEU A 10 -19.88 11.08 4.91
C LEU A 10 -19.62 9.92 5.89
N ALA A 11 -20.66 9.19 6.30
CA ALA A 11 -20.52 8.02 7.16
C ALA A 11 -19.74 6.89 6.48
N VAL A 12 -20.06 6.59 5.21
CA VAL A 12 -19.35 5.59 4.39
C VAL A 12 -17.87 5.97 4.19
N LEU A 13 -17.56 7.26 4.11
CA LEU A 13 -16.18 7.75 4.01
C LEU A 13 -15.43 7.67 5.34
N ILE A 14 -16.01 8.22 6.40
CA ILE A 14 -15.34 8.47 7.68
C ILE A 14 -15.20 7.18 8.50
N VAL A 15 -16.24 6.34 8.56
CA VAL A 15 -16.23 5.17 9.44
C VAL A 15 -15.10 4.18 9.07
N PRO A 16 -14.92 3.77 7.79
CA PRO A 16 -13.81 2.90 7.42
C PRO A 16 -12.45 3.54 7.67
N ALA A 17 -12.31 4.84 7.40
CA ALA A 17 -11.07 5.59 7.64
C ALA A 17 -10.69 5.61 9.14
N LEU A 18 -11.66 5.84 10.03
CA LEU A 18 -11.44 5.81 11.48
C LEU A 18 -11.11 4.41 12.00
N LEU A 19 -11.79 3.38 11.49
CA LEU A 19 -11.49 1.99 11.83
C LEU A 19 -10.08 1.60 11.39
N LEU A 20 -9.69 1.97 10.17
CA LEU A 20 -8.35 1.74 9.64
C LEU A 20 -7.30 2.48 10.46
N TRP A 21 -7.54 3.76 10.77
CA TRP A 21 -6.67 4.54 11.65
C TRP A 21 -6.49 3.88 13.01
N ARG A 22 -7.57 3.39 13.63
CA ARG A 22 -7.52 2.71 14.92
C ARG A 22 -6.68 1.42 14.86
N LEU A 23 -6.84 0.61 13.81
CA LEU A 23 -6.04 -0.59 13.61
C LEU A 23 -4.55 -0.27 13.47
N TRP A 24 -4.20 0.76 12.68
CA TRP A 24 -2.82 1.20 12.52
C TRP A 24 -2.23 1.81 13.78
N ARG A 25 -3.03 2.51 14.59
CA ARG A 25 -2.60 3.01 15.90
C ARG A 25 -2.28 1.86 16.85
N HIS A 26 -3.10 0.82 16.91
CA HIS A 26 -2.83 -0.37 17.72
C HIS A 26 -1.59 -1.13 17.23
N ALA A 27 -1.39 -1.23 15.91
CA ALA A 27 -0.16 -1.75 15.33
C ALA A 27 1.07 -0.93 15.80
N GLY A 28 0.99 0.39 15.77
CA GLY A 28 2.05 1.28 16.23
C GLY A 28 2.41 1.08 17.71
N GLN A 29 1.41 0.87 18.57
CA GLN A 29 1.63 0.56 20.00
C GLN A 29 2.39 -0.75 20.19
N ARG A 30 2.01 -1.82 19.47
CA ARG A 30 2.73 -3.11 19.53
C ARG A 30 4.20 -2.96 19.16
N ARG A 31 4.49 -2.18 18.13
CA ARG A 31 5.88 -1.90 17.76
C ARG A 31 6.64 -1.18 18.87
N GLN A 32 6.04 -0.18 19.51
CA GLN A 32 6.72 0.53 20.61
C GLN A 32 7.08 -0.42 21.76
N VAL A 33 6.21 -1.39 22.05
CA VAL A 33 6.50 -2.45 23.04
C VAL A 33 7.67 -3.31 22.57
N ASN A 34 7.65 -3.79 21.32
CA ASN A 34 8.73 -4.63 20.76
C ASN A 34 10.08 -3.88 20.68
N GLU A 35 10.07 -2.57 20.42
CA GLU A 35 11.30 -1.77 20.47
C GLU A 35 11.77 -1.53 21.91
N GLY A 36 10.84 -1.44 22.87
CA GLY A 36 11.15 -1.32 24.28
C GLY A 36 11.81 -2.57 24.85
N THR A 37 11.40 -3.77 24.39
CA THR A 37 12.00 -5.03 24.86
C THR A 37 13.47 -5.18 24.49
N LEU A 38 13.91 -4.53 23.39
CA LEU A 38 15.32 -4.52 22.97
C LEU A 38 16.26 -3.85 23.98
N GLY A 39 15.72 -3.02 24.88
CA GLY A 39 16.47 -2.41 25.97
C GLY A 39 16.83 -3.38 27.10
N PHE A 40 16.12 -4.51 27.23
CA PHE A 40 16.27 -5.43 28.36
C PHE A 40 17.08 -6.69 28.06
N VAL A 41 17.38 -6.98 26.79
CA VAL A 41 18.22 -8.13 26.39
C VAL A 41 19.68 -7.73 26.20
N VAL A 42 20.59 -8.65 25.91
CA VAL A 42 21.93 -8.33 25.38
C VAL A 42 22.12 -9.16 24.11
N PRO A 43 21.84 -8.60 22.92
CA PRO A 43 21.88 -9.36 21.68
C PRO A 43 23.29 -9.84 21.38
N THR A 44 23.38 -10.95 20.67
CA THR A 44 24.65 -11.47 20.18
C THR A 44 25.30 -10.49 19.20
N VAL A 45 26.61 -10.66 18.97
CA VAL A 45 27.36 -9.86 17.99
C VAL A 45 26.77 -10.05 16.58
N GLU A 46 26.26 -11.23 16.27
CA GLU A 46 25.56 -11.57 15.03
C GLU A 46 24.26 -10.77 14.86
N ALA A 47 23.45 -10.69 15.93
CA ALA A 47 22.23 -9.91 15.94
C ALA A 47 22.50 -8.40 15.82
N GLU A 48 23.50 -7.88 16.51
CA GLU A 48 23.93 -6.48 16.39
C GLU A 48 24.39 -6.13 14.97
N ARG A 49 25.22 -6.99 14.36
CA ARG A 49 25.65 -6.81 12.96
C ARG A 49 24.46 -6.82 12.00
N THR A 50 23.46 -7.67 12.27
CA THR A 50 22.24 -7.74 11.45
C THR A 50 21.43 -6.45 11.58
N LEU A 51 21.25 -5.94 12.80
CA LEU A 51 20.59 -4.65 13.08
C LEU A 51 21.31 -3.48 12.41
N ALA A 52 22.65 -3.49 12.34
CA ALA A 52 23.43 -2.43 11.72
C ALA A 52 23.38 -2.46 10.18
N ARG A 53 23.47 -3.66 9.56
CA ARG A 53 23.52 -3.81 8.10
C ARG A 53 22.18 -3.55 7.42
N TRP A 54 21.08 -3.96 8.06
CA TRP A 54 19.75 -3.92 7.46
C TRP A 54 19.29 -2.51 7.03
N PRO A 55 19.36 -1.48 7.90
CA PRO A 55 18.97 -0.12 7.55
C PRO A 55 19.71 0.45 6.34
N VAL A 56 20.98 0.07 6.13
CA VAL A 56 21.79 0.54 5.02
C VAL A 56 21.26 -0.02 3.70
N ARG A 57 21.06 -1.34 3.61
CA ARG A 57 20.55 -1.98 2.38
C ARG A 57 19.13 -1.53 2.06
N ALA A 58 18.27 -1.44 3.07
CA ALA A 58 16.91 -0.93 2.89
C ALA A 58 16.92 0.52 2.39
N ARG A 59 17.82 1.37 2.90
CA ARG A 59 17.98 2.76 2.43
C ARG A 59 18.41 2.81 0.95
N VAL A 60 19.39 2.00 0.56
CA VAL A 60 19.87 1.94 -0.84
C VAL A 60 18.72 1.59 -1.78
N LEU A 61 17.92 0.57 -1.46
CA LEU A 61 16.80 0.16 -2.30
C LEU A 61 15.68 1.22 -2.35
N ARG A 62 15.41 1.91 -1.23
CA ARG A 62 14.50 3.06 -1.19
C ARG A 62 15.00 4.23 -2.06
N THR A 63 16.30 4.52 -2.05
CA THR A 63 16.89 5.57 -2.90
C THR A 63 16.91 5.19 -4.37
N VAL A 64 17.15 3.92 -4.71
CA VAL A 64 17.03 3.42 -6.09
C VAL A 64 15.58 3.54 -6.57
N GLY A 65 14.61 3.18 -5.72
CA GLY A 65 13.18 3.39 -6.02
C GLY A 65 12.82 4.86 -6.26
N LEU A 66 13.35 5.79 -5.44
CA LEU A 66 13.20 7.22 -5.69
C LEU A 66 13.83 7.65 -7.01
N GLY A 67 15.03 7.15 -7.33
CA GLY A 67 15.70 7.39 -8.60
C GLY A 67 14.88 6.90 -9.79
N ALA A 68 14.25 5.73 -9.68
CA ALA A 68 13.31 5.22 -10.68
C ALA A 68 12.07 6.13 -10.82
N GLY A 69 11.52 6.63 -9.71
CA GLY A 69 10.43 7.61 -9.73
C GLY A 69 10.81 8.92 -10.41
N LEU A 70 12.03 9.42 -10.17
CA LEU A 70 12.59 10.59 -10.87
C LEU A 70 12.77 10.33 -12.37
N LEU A 71 13.25 9.15 -12.76
CA LEU A 71 13.35 8.77 -14.16
C LEU A 71 11.96 8.76 -14.84
N ILE A 72 10.94 8.23 -14.16
CA ILE A 72 9.55 8.27 -14.64
C ILE A 72 9.06 9.71 -14.82
N ILE A 73 9.36 10.62 -13.88
CA ILE A 73 9.03 12.05 -14.03
C ILE A 73 9.66 12.64 -15.28
N VAL A 74 10.95 12.39 -15.51
CA VAL A 74 11.65 12.91 -16.69
C VAL A 74 10.98 12.40 -17.96
N LEU A 75 10.70 11.10 -18.05
CA LEU A 75 10.01 10.49 -19.19
C LEU A 75 8.60 11.09 -19.39
N LEU A 76 7.82 11.25 -18.31
CA LEU A 76 6.50 11.89 -18.34
C LEU A 76 6.60 13.35 -18.82
N GLY A 77 7.63 14.08 -18.40
CA GLY A 77 7.89 15.45 -18.86
C GLY A 77 8.15 15.52 -20.36
N PHE A 78 8.90 14.56 -20.91
CA PHE A 78 9.16 14.47 -22.35
C PHE A 78 7.91 14.09 -23.18
N ILE A 79 7.12 13.13 -22.70
CA ILE A 79 5.99 12.57 -23.45
C ILE A 79 4.73 13.46 -23.32
N VAL A 80 4.41 13.88 -22.10
CA VAL A 80 3.15 14.57 -21.76
C VAL A 80 3.35 16.08 -21.63
N GLY A 81 4.59 16.55 -21.51
CA GLY A 81 4.91 17.97 -21.36
C GLY A 81 4.56 18.53 -19.99
N THR A 82 4.25 19.83 -19.92
CA THR A 82 3.98 20.57 -18.67
C THR A 82 2.77 20.05 -17.89
N ARG A 83 1.84 19.34 -18.56
CA ARG A 83 0.67 18.73 -17.90
C ARG A 83 1.06 17.58 -16.97
N SER A 84 2.26 17.00 -17.13
CA SER A 84 2.75 15.90 -16.29
C SER A 84 3.04 16.30 -14.84
N VAL A 85 3.18 17.60 -14.53
CA VAL A 85 3.60 18.07 -13.19
C VAL A 85 2.69 17.53 -12.08
N PHE A 86 1.40 17.35 -12.36
CA PHE A 86 0.44 16.79 -11.42
C PHE A 86 0.66 15.30 -11.11
N LEU A 87 1.36 14.57 -11.99
CA LEU A 87 1.71 13.15 -11.83
C LEU A 87 3.04 12.96 -11.09
N TRP A 88 3.85 14.02 -10.92
CA TRP A 88 5.18 13.89 -10.35
C TRP A 88 5.17 13.38 -8.90
N PRO A 89 4.31 13.89 -7.99
CA PRO A 89 4.25 13.36 -6.62
C PRO A 89 3.84 11.89 -6.58
N LEU A 90 2.94 11.47 -7.48
CA LEU A 90 2.54 10.08 -7.62
C LEU A 90 3.70 9.22 -8.10
N ALA A 91 4.40 9.63 -9.16
CA ALA A 91 5.57 8.90 -9.68
C ALA A 91 6.67 8.71 -8.62
N LEU A 92 6.97 9.75 -7.83
CA LEU A 92 7.92 9.67 -6.71
C LEU A 92 7.42 8.76 -5.60
N GLY A 93 6.16 8.91 -5.21
CA GLY A 93 5.54 8.07 -4.18
C GLY A 93 5.57 6.60 -4.56
N LEU A 94 5.17 6.27 -5.79
CA LEU A 94 5.18 4.91 -6.31
C LEU A 94 6.59 4.33 -6.38
N GLY A 95 7.55 5.08 -6.95
CA GLY A 95 8.95 4.65 -7.00
C GLY A 95 9.51 4.40 -5.60
N TYR A 96 9.23 5.29 -4.64
CA TYR A 96 9.64 5.10 -3.25
C TYR A 96 9.02 3.86 -2.60
N LEU A 97 7.70 3.67 -2.75
CA LEU A 97 6.97 2.53 -2.16
C LEU A 97 7.43 1.20 -2.75
N LEU A 98 7.68 1.14 -4.05
CA LEU A 98 8.29 -0.03 -4.69
C LEU A 98 9.71 -0.27 -4.17
N GLY A 99 10.50 0.79 -3.96
CA GLY A 99 11.82 0.70 -3.32
C GLY A 99 11.76 0.22 -1.87
N VAL A 100 10.73 0.61 -1.12
CA VAL A 100 10.45 0.08 0.23
C VAL A 100 10.17 -1.41 0.15
N LEU A 101 9.23 -1.83 -0.69
CA LEU A 101 8.85 -3.24 -0.84
C LEU A 101 10.01 -4.11 -1.33
N ALA A 102 10.79 -3.64 -2.31
CA ALA A 102 12.00 -4.30 -2.76
C ALA A 102 13.05 -4.39 -1.64
N GLY A 103 13.17 -3.33 -0.83
CA GLY A 103 13.94 -3.31 0.41
C GLY A 103 13.59 -4.47 1.32
N GLU A 104 12.34 -4.53 1.75
CA GLU A 104 11.78 -5.56 2.64
C GLU A 104 11.94 -6.98 2.07
N LEU A 105 11.66 -7.16 0.77
CA LEU A 105 11.81 -8.46 0.11
C LEU A 105 13.28 -8.90 0.03
N ALA A 106 14.22 -7.96 -0.17
CA ALA A 106 15.65 -8.24 -0.28
C ALA A 106 16.36 -8.39 1.07
N ARG A 107 15.61 -8.51 2.18
CA ARG A 107 16.18 -8.65 3.53
C ARG A 107 17.15 -9.83 3.61
N PRO A 108 18.41 -9.61 4.03
CA PRO A 108 19.37 -10.70 4.17
C PRO A 108 18.83 -11.72 5.18
N ARG A 109 19.14 -13.00 4.96
CA ARG A 109 18.82 -14.03 5.94
C ARG A 109 19.59 -13.74 7.23
N PRO A 110 18.97 -13.92 8.40
CA PRO A 110 19.68 -13.77 9.66
C PRO A 110 20.85 -14.76 9.75
N VAL A 111 21.92 -14.36 10.45
CA VAL A 111 23.16 -15.14 10.59
C VAL A 111 23.29 -15.75 12.00
N TRP A 112 22.28 -15.56 12.86
CA TRP A 112 22.24 -16.15 14.20
C TRP A 112 21.86 -17.63 14.18
N THR A 113 22.06 -18.30 15.31
CA THR A 113 21.62 -19.68 15.56
C THR A 113 20.10 -19.78 15.46
N VAL A 114 19.61 -20.81 14.76
CA VAL A 114 18.19 -20.93 14.41
C VAL A 114 17.54 -22.13 15.06
N SER A 115 16.38 -21.90 15.66
CA SER A 115 15.58 -22.95 16.27
C SER A 115 15.03 -23.90 15.21
N ARG A 116 14.99 -25.20 15.52
CA ARG A 116 14.30 -26.24 14.73
C ARG A 116 12.79 -26.31 15.00
N GLY A 117 12.26 -25.40 15.82
CA GLY A 117 10.85 -25.33 16.16
C GLY A 117 9.94 -24.98 14.97
N PRO A 118 8.61 -24.94 15.21
CA PRO A 118 7.66 -24.59 14.17
C PRO A 118 7.90 -23.18 13.63
N LEU A 119 7.60 -23.00 12.34
CA LEU A 119 7.61 -21.69 11.69
C LEU A 119 6.58 -20.75 12.35
N GLY A 120 6.80 -19.44 12.20
CA GLY A 120 5.90 -18.44 12.75
C GLY A 120 4.52 -18.41 12.07
N ARG A 121 3.63 -17.58 12.57
CA ARG A 121 2.34 -17.28 11.95
C ARG A 121 2.25 -15.78 11.67
N ILE A 122 1.65 -15.41 10.55
CA ILE A 122 1.51 -13.99 10.16
C ILE A 122 0.86 -13.16 11.29
N GLY A 123 -0.15 -13.73 11.96
CA GLY A 123 -0.90 -13.07 13.04
C GLY A 123 -0.10 -12.73 14.30
N GLU A 124 1.09 -13.32 14.48
CA GLU A 124 1.99 -12.99 15.58
C GLU A 124 2.71 -11.66 15.33
N TYR A 125 3.05 -11.38 14.06
CA TYR A 125 3.86 -10.22 13.68
C TYR A 125 3.03 -9.00 13.30
N ILE A 126 1.84 -9.21 12.73
CA ILE A 126 0.92 -8.16 12.30
C ILE A 126 -0.53 -8.56 12.59
N HIS A 127 -1.38 -7.56 12.84
CA HIS A 127 -2.80 -7.79 13.05
C HIS A 127 -3.43 -8.44 11.80
N PRO A 128 -4.10 -9.61 11.90
CA PRO A 128 -4.61 -10.35 10.74
C PRO A 128 -5.64 -9.54 9.93
N GLY A 129 -6.41 -8.68 10.61
CA GLY A 129 -7.34 -7.78 9.93
C GLY A 129 -6.67 -6.83 8.94
N LEU A 130 -5.44 -6.35 9.20
CA LEU A 130 -4.72 -5.48 8.25
C LEU A 130 -4.31 -6.25 6.99
N VAL A 131 -3.91 -7.51 7.14
CA VAL A 131 -3.56 -8.38 6.00
C VAL A 131 -4.80 -8.68 5.15
N TRP A 132 -5.95 -8.96 5.79
CA TRP A 132 -7.19 -9.17 5.06
C TRP A 132 -7.69 -7.90 4.36
N LEU A 133 -7.56 -6.72 4.99
CA LEU A 133 -7.88 -5.44 4.36
C LEU A 133 -6.98 -5.18 3.14
N LEU A 134 -5.68 -5.44 3.25
CA LEU A 134 -4.76 -5.37 2.10
C LEU A 134 -5.21 -6.31 0.97
N ARG A 135 -5.48 -7.59 1.28
CA ARG A 135 -5.90 -8.57 0.28
C ARG A 135 -7.22 -8.20 -0.39
N GLY A 136 -8.20 -7.75 0.39
CA GLY A 136 -9.50 -7.33 -0.13
C GLY A 136 -9.38 -6.11 -1.05
N THR A 137 -8.60 -5.10 -0.64
CA THR A 137 -8.38 -3.90 -1.45
C THR A 137 -7.55 -4.18 -2.72
N ALA A 138 -6.54 -5.04 -2.62
CA ALA A 138 -5.77 -5.52 -3.77
C ALA A 138 -6.65 -6.29 -4.76
N LEU A 139 -7.45 -7.23 -4.28
CA LEU A 139 -8.37 -8.01 -5.10
C LEU A 139 -9.38 -7.10 -5.80
N LEU A 140 -9.95 -6.13 -5.09
CA LEU A 140 -10.87 -5.15 -5.65
C LEU A 140 -10.20 -4.30 -6.73
N ALA A 141 -8.97 -3.82 -6.48
CA ALA A 141 -8.21 -3.03 -7.44
C ALA A 141 -7.84 -3.82 -8.71
N VAL A 142 -7.40 -5.07 -8.54
CA VAL A 142 -7.10 -5.98 -9.65
C VAL A 142 -8.38 -6.29 -10.43
N ALA A 143 -9.48 -6.61 -9.76
CA ALA A 143 -10.76 -6.88 -10.42
C ALA A 143 -11.25 -5.66 -11.20
N ALA A 144 -11.21 -4.46 -10.61
CA ALA A 144 -11.58 -3.23 -11.29
C ALA A 144 -10.71 -2.96 -12.52
N GLY A 145 -9.39 -3.12 -12.40
CA GLY A 145 -8.45 -2.98 -13.51
C GLY A 145 -8.72 -3.99 -14.63
N VAL A 146 -8.84 -5.28 -14.31
CA VAL A 146 -9.14 -6.35 -15.27
C VAL A 146 -10.47 -6.09 -15.96
N THR A 147 -11.55 -5.85 -15.22
CA THR A 147 -12.88 -5.58 -15.77
C THR A 147 -12.85 -4.38 -16.71
N ALA A 148 -12.20 -3.28 -16.31
CA ALA A 148 -12.10 -2.11 -17.16
C ALA A 148 -11.30 -2.37 -18.44
N THR A 149 -10.21 -3.15 -18.37
CA THR A 149 -9.42 -3.50 -19.56
C THR A 149 -10.14 -4.49 -20.49
N LEU A 150 -10.91 -5.43 -19.96
CA LEU A 150 -11.61 -6.43 -20.77
C LEU A 150 -12.86 -5.88 -21.43
N LEU A 151 -13.55 -4.95 -20.78
CA LEU A 151 -14.80 -4.37 -21.29
C LEU A 151 -14.57 -3.13 -22.15
N SER A 152 -13.35 -2.59 -22.21
CA SER A 152 -13.10 -1.38 -22.97
C SER A 152 -13.19 -1.59 -24.47
N GLU A 153 -13.89 -0.68 -25.15
CA GLU A 153 -14.01 -0.66 -26.61
C GLU A 153 -13.05 0.36 -27.23
N PRO A 154 -12.42 0.05 -28.38
CA PRO A 154 -11.58 1.00 -29.09
C PRO A 154 -12.43 2.13 -29.71
N THR A 155 -11.92 3.36 -29.60
CA THR A 155 -12.53 4.59 -30.11
C THR A 155 -11.46 5.41 -30.85
N ARG A 156 -11.88 6.48 -31.54
CA ARG A 156 -10.94 7.36 -32.24
C ARG A 156 -9.95 8.07 -31.29
N ASP A 157 -10.39 8.32 -30.05
CA ASP A 157 -9.64 9.07 -29.04
C ASP A 157 -9.02 8.15 -27.95
N GLY A 158 -8.90 6.85 -28.23
CA GLY A 158 -8.34 5.86 -27.30
C GLY A 158 -9.33 4.72 -27.05
N SER A 159 -9.59 4.37 -25.80
CA SER A 159 -10.61 3.35 -25.46
C SER A 159 -11.57 3.84 -24.38
N ALA A 160 -12.82 3.40 -24.47
CA ALA A 160 -13.92 3.84 -23.61
C ALA A 160 -14.65 2.64 -23.00
N LEU A 161 -15.31 2.87 -21.87
CA LEU A 161 -16.11 1.83 -21.22
C LEU A 161 -17.56 1.91 -21.69
N PRO A 162 -18.13 0.83 -22.24
CA PRO A 162 -19.55 0.77 -22.54
C PRO A 162 -20.32 0.64 -21.22
N MET A 163 -21.17 1.63 -20.92
CA MET A 163 -22.01 1.64 -19.72
C MET A 163 -23.49 1.81 -20.08
N SER A 164 -24.34 1.08 -19.35
CA SER A 164 -25.78 1.24 -19.44
C SER A 164 -26.22 2.42 -18.56
N CYS A 165 -26.78 3.46 -19.18
CA CYS A 165 -27.30 4.61 -18.46
C CYS A 165 -28.75 4.35 -17.98
N PRO A 166 -29.22 5.04 -16.92
CA PRO A 166 -30.58 4.87 -16.38
C PRO A 166 -31.75 5.16 -17.35
N GLY A 167 -31.46 5.66 -18.57
CA GLY A 167 -32.42 5.85 -19.67
C GLY A 167 -32.48 4.72 -20.70
N GLY A 168 -31.76 3.61 -20.49
CA GLY A 168 -31.78 2.44 -21.38
C GLY A 168 -30.86 2.53 -22.60
N GLY A 169 -30.02 3.57 -22.69
CA GLY A 169 -28.97 3.71 -23.71
C GLY A 169 -27.62 3.18 -23.24
N MET A 170 -26.87 2.59 -24.16
CA MET A 170 -25.45 2.30 -23.97
C MET A 170 -24.63 3.53 -24.36
N GLU A 171 -23.83 4.05 -23.45
CA GLU A 171 -22.92 5.16 -23.71
C GLU A 171 -21.47 4.74 -23.49
N LEU A 172 -20.58 5.31 -24.30
CA LEU A 172 -19.14 5.12 -24.17
C LEU A 172 -18.58 6.20 -23.24
N VAL A 173 -18.14 5.77 -22.07
CA VAL A 173 -17.65 6.66 -21.00
C VAL A 173 -16.12 6.71 -21.00
N GLY A 174 -15.58 7.92 -20.97
CA GLY A 174 -14.17 8.19 -20.65
C GLY A 174 -13.13 7.75 -21.67
N ALA A 175 -13.40 8.02 -22.96
CA ALA A 175 -12.47 7.78 -24.07
C ALA A 175 -11.02 8.19 -23.74
N GLY A 176 -10.11 7.23 -23.83
CA GLY A 176 -8.65 7.37 -23.67
C GLY A 176 -8.15 7.32 -22.22
N GLN A 177 -8.80 8.02 -21.30
CA GLN A 177 -8.25 8.22 -19.95
C GLN A 177 -8.49 7.03 -19.00
N ILE A 178 -9.66 6.37 -19.06
CA ILE A 178 -10.00 5.39 -18.00
C ILE A 178 -9.19 4.09 -18.15
N THR A 179 -8.93 3.66 -19.38
CA THR A 179 -8.28 2.38 -19.71
C THR A 179 -6.78 2.40 -19.52
N GLU A 180 -6.10 3.48 -19.88
CA GLU A 180 -4.68 3.68 -19.57
C GLU A 180 -4.46 3.65 -18.04
N TYR A 181 -5.34 4.33 -17.30
CA TYR A 181 -5.34 4.28 -15.84
C TYR A 181 -5.69 2.89 -15.29
N ALA A 182 -6.58 2.13 -15.94
CA ALA A 182 -6.96 0.78 -15.51
C ALA A 182 -5.78 -0.21 -15.59
N VAL A 183 -5.02 -0.17 -16.68
CA VAL A 183 -3.80 -1.00 -16.83
C VAL A 183 -2.79 -0.62 -15.76
N PHE A 184 -2.60 0.67 -15.52
CA PHE A 184 -1.68 1.16 -14.49
C PHE A 184 -2.10 0.73 -13.08
N LEU A 185 -3.39 0.90 -12.75
CA LEU A 185 -4.01 0.41 -11.51
C LEU A 185 -3.74 -1.09 -11.34
N LEU A 186 -4.03 -1.88 -12.38
CA LEU A 186 -3.86 -3.32 -12.37
C LEU A 186 -2.41 -3.72 -12.05
N ILE A 187 -1.46 -3.15 -12.80
CA ILE A 187 -0.03 -3.46 -12.64
C ILE A 187 0.44 -3.10 -11.22
N LEU A 188 0.14 -1.89 -10.75
CA LEU A 188 0.58 -1.44 -9.43
C LEU A 188 -0.04 -2.22 -8.30
N ALA A 189 -1.36 -2.46 -8.36
CA ALA A 189 -2.07 -3.21 -7.33
C ALA A 189 -1.58 -4.66 -7.28
N ALA A 190 -1.42 -5.32 -8.43
CA ALA A 190 -0.92 -6.68 -8.52
C ALA A 190 0.53 -6.78 -8.04
N ALA A 191 1.43 -5.89 -8.49
CA ALA A 191 2.83 -5.89 -8.09
C ALA A 191 2.99 -5.60 -6.59
N GLY A 192 2.31 -4.57 -6.08
CA GLY A 192 2.33 -4.22 -4.66
C GLY A 192 1.82 -5.35 -3.78
N TRP A 193 0.71 -5.98 -4.17
CA TRP A 193 0.15 -7.12 -3.46
C TRP A 193 1.09 -8.33 -3.48
N LEU A 194 1.57 -8.73 -4.66
CA LEU A 194 2.43 -9.90 -4.82
C LEU A 194 3.73 -9.75 -4.01
N VAL A 195 4.40 -8.60 -4.11
CA VAL A 195 5.65 -8.36 -3.37
C VAL A 195 5.39 -8.34 -1.86
N SER A 196 4.26 -7.80 -1.41
CA SER A 196 3.88 -7.84 0.01
C SER A 196 3.62 -9.27 0.49
N GLU A 197 2.88 -10.09 -0.26
CA GLU A 197 2.64 -11.49 0.10
C GLU A 197 3.94 -12.29 0.13
N LEU A 198 4.80 -12.13 -0.87
CA LEU A 198 6.12 -12.78 -0.89
C LEU A 198 6.97 -12.36 0.33
N THR A 199 6.88 -11.09 0.73
CA THR A 199 7.55 -10.57 1.93
C THR A 199 6.98 -11.21 3.20
N LEU A 200 5.66 -11.30 3.34
CA LEU A 200 5.00 -11.94 4.48
C LEU A 200 5.31 -13.44 4.57
N LEU A 201 5.27 -14.15 3.43
CA LEU A 201 5.65 -15.55 3.33
C LEU A 201 7.11 -15.76 3.69
N ARG A 202 8.01 -14.88 3.24
CA ARG A 202 9.42 -14.91 3.63
C ARG A 202 9.60 -14.66 5.13
N ILE A 203 8.90 -13.69 5.72
CA ILE A 203 8.96 -13.38 7.15
C ILE A 203 8.55 -14.60 7.99
N VAL A 204 7.50 -15.30 7.58
CA VAL A 204 7.01 -16.50 8.28
C VAL A 204 7.88 -17.73 8.03
N GLY A 205 8.38 -17.88 6.80
CA GLY A 205 9.21 -19.01 6.38
C GLY A 205 10.64 -18.99 6.90
N LEU A 206 11.10 -17.87 7.50
CA LEU A 206 12.41 -17.82 8.12
C LEU A 206 12.42 -18.55 9.48
N PRO A 207 13.38 -19.44 9.75
CA PRO A 207 13.58 -20.03 11.08
C PRO A 207 13.75 -18.94 12.14
N ARG A 208 13.23 -19.16 13.35
CA ARG A 208 13.35 -18.21 14.47
C ARG A 208 14.73 -18.28 15.11
N ALA A 209 15.15 -17.20 15.78
CA ALA A 209 16.31 -17.23 16.66
C ALA A 209 16.17 -18.34 17.72
N GLU A 210 17.24 -19.10 17.95
CA GLU A 210 17.31 -20.12 19.00
C GLU A 210 17.69 -19.51 20.35
N GLU A 211 18.64 -18.57 20.32
CA GLU A 211 19.16 -17.90 21.50
C GLU A 211 18.15 -16.90 22.05
N LEU A 212 17.85 -17.02 23.34
CA LEU A 212 16.76 -16.28 23.99
C LEU A 212 16.93 -14.76 23.88
N ASP A 213 18.17 -14.27 23.90
CA ASP A 213 18.51 -12.85 23.81
C ASP A 213 18.30 -12.26 22.39
N ASP A 214 18.32 -13.10 21.36
CA ASP A 214 18.13 -12.71 19.97
C ASP A 214 16.66 -12.78 19.54
N VAL A 215 15.80 -13.48 20.28
CA VAL A 215 14.36 -13.60 19.98
C VAL A 215 13.68 -12.23 19.87
N PRO A 216 13.84 -11.29 20.81
CA PRO A 216 13.21 -9.97 20.70
C PRO A 216 13.71 -9.17 19.50
N VAL A 217 14.98 -9.32 19.11
CA VAL A 217 15.55 -8.69 17.92
C VAL A 217 14.90 -9.22 16.65
N ASP A 218 14.78 -10.55 16.53
CA ASP A 218 14.15 -11.20 15.39
C ASP A 218 12.68 -10.77 15.27
N GLU A 219 11.91 -10.84 16.36
CA GLU A 219 10.51 -10.47 16.40
C GLU A 219 10.28 -8.99 16.06
N ALA A 220 11.09 -8.09 16.60
CA ALA A 220 11.01 -6.66 16.31
C ALA A 220 11.24 -6.38 14.82
N LEU A 221 12.25 -7.02 14.22
CA LEU A 221 12.54 -6.86 12.79
C LEU A 221 11.47 -7.48 11.89
N ARG A 222 10.95 -8.66 12.23
CA ARG A 222 9.84 -9.31 11.49
C ARG A 222 8.57 -8.48 11.54
N SER A 223 8.21 -7.99 12.72
CA SER A 223 7.04 -7.13 12.90
C SER A 223 7.20 -5.82 12.15
N ALA A 224 8.35 -5.15 12.24
CA ALA A 224 8.61 -3.91 11.50
C ALA A 224 8.49 -4.12 9.99
N SER A 225 9.05 -5.22 9.47
CA SER A 225 9.00 -5.57 8.05
C SER A 225 7.57 -5.88 7.57
N ALA A 226 6.81 -6.67 8.35
CA ALA A 226 5.42 -6.99 8.03
C ALA A 226 4.53 -5.74 7.98
N HIS A 227 4.71 -4.81 8.92
CA HIS A 227 3.95 -3.56 8.91
C HIS A 227 4.38 -2.63 7.79
N ALA A 228 5.67 -2.52 7.49
CA ALA A 228 6.17 -1.70 6.39
C ALA A 228 5.68 -2.21 5.03
N SER A 229 5.71 -3.54 4.80
CA SER A 229 5.23 -4.12 3.55
C SER A 229 3.73 -3.95 3.37
N VAL A 230 2.94 -4.25 4.41
CA VAL A 230 1.48 -4.11 4.37
C VAL A 230 1.06 -2.66 4.24
N ALA A 231 1.75 -1.72 4.91
CA ALA A 231 1.50 -0.29 4.75
C ALA A 231 1.77 0.14 3.30
N ALA A 232 2.96 -0.19 2.78
CA ALA A 232 3.37 0.24 1.45
C ALA A 232 2.43 -0.34 0.36
N ALA A 233 2.10 -1.62 0.45
CA ALA A 233 1.18 -2.25 -0.48
C ALA A 233 -0.24 -1.69 -0.37
N SER A 234 -0.72 -1.38 0.84
CA SER A 234 -2.04 -0.74 1.02
C SER A 234 -2.08 0.64 0.37
N VAL A 235 -1.00 1.43 0.44
CA VAL A 235 -0.93 2.73 -0.24
C VAL A 235 -0.90 2.54 -1.76
N LEU A 236 -0.13 1.56 -2.25
CA LEU A 236 -0.05 1.21 -3.68
C LEU A 236 -1.36 0.68 -4.26
N THR A 237 -2.25 0.10 -3.45
CA THR A 237 -3.57 -0.37 -3.91
C THR A 237 -4.63 0.72 -3.75
N LEU A 238 -4.71 1.36 -2.58
CA LEU A 238 -5.77 2.31 -2.24
C LEU A 238 -5.70 3.61 -3.04
N LEU A 239 -4.51 4.19 -3.24
CA LEU A 239 -4.41 5.46 -3.97
C LEU A 239 -4.78 5.32 -5.44
N PRO A 240 -4.23 4.35 -6.20
CA PRO A 240 -4.63 4.15 -7.59
C PRO A 240 -6.09 3.74 -7.72
N LEU A 241 -6.60 2.88 -6.82
CA LEU A 241 -8.01 2.48 -6.83
C LEU A 241 -8.94 3.68 -6.60
N GLY A 242 -8.59 4.54 -5.65
CA GLY A 242 -9.34 5.75 -5.36
C GLY A 242 -9.35 6.73 -6.54
N GLY A 243 -8.19 6.93 -7.18
CA GLY A 243 -8.09 7.74 -8.40
C GLY A 243 -8.91 7.17 -9.55
N PHE A 244 -8.80 5.88 -9.81
CA PHE A 244 -9.57 5.18 -10.85
C PHE A 244 -11.07 5.31 -10.63
N ALA A 245 -11.55 5.04 -9.41
CA ALA A 245 -12.96 5.14 -9.06
C ALA A 245 -13.48 6.59 -9.22
N LEU A 246 -12.69 7.58 -8.83
CA LEU A 246 -13.05 8.99 -8.93
C LEU A 246 -13.14 9.47 -10.39
N VAL A 247 -12.14 9.14 -11.22
CA VAL A 247 -12.15 9.46 -12.65
C VAL A 247 -13.32 8.78 -13.36
N THR A 248 -13.54 7.50 -13.08
CA THR A 248 -14.67 6.75 -13.66
C THR A 248 -16.01 7.36 -13.23
N GLY A 249 -16.17 7.68 -11.94
CA GLY A 249 -17.38 8.30 -11.42
C GLY A 249 -17.68 9.65 -12.06
N LEU A 250 -16.66 10.53 -12.20
CA LEU A 250 -16.81 11.83 -12.86
C LEU A 250 -17.15 11.69 -14.35
N ALA A 251 -16.56 10.73 -15.04
CA ALA A 251 -16.88 10.47 -16.44
C ALA A 251 -18.33 10.00 -16.60
N VAL A 252 -18.82 9.14 -15.70
CA VAL A 252 -20.24 8.71 -15.68
C VAL A 252 -21.20 9.88 -15.49
N VAL A 253 -20.87 10.84 -14.61
CA VAL A 253 -21.68 12.06 -14.41
C VAL A 253 -21.75 12.90 -15.69
N GLY A 254 -20.64 12.97 -16.44
CA GLY A 254 -20.57 13.76 -17.67
C GLY A 254 -21.32 13.14 -18.85
N SER A 255 -21.43 11.81 -18.88
CA SER A 255 -22.06 11.05 -19.97
C SER A 255 -23.55 10.78 -19.68
N CYS A 256 -23.86 10.09 -18.58
CA CYS A 256 -25.21 9.61 -18.30
C CYS A 256 -26.05 10.63 -17.52
N ALA A 257 -27.18 11.07 -18.09
CA ALA A 257 -28.21 11.81 -17.35
C ALA A 257 -28.82 10.96 -16.20
N ASN A 258 -29.02 11.57 -15.02
CA ASN A 258 -29.63 10.94 -13.83
C ASN A 258 -28.89 9.71 -13.26
N SER A 259 -27.57 9.61 -13.44
CA SER A 259 -26.72 8.50 -12.99
C SER A 259 -26.39 8.48 -11.49
N ASP A 260 -27.39 8.79 -10.65
CA ASP A 260 -27.16 9.23 -9.27
C ASP A 260 -26.41 8.17 -8.43
N LEU A 261 -26.92 6.95 -8.28
CA LEU A 261 -26.33 6.02 -7.29
C LEU A 261 -24.95 5.47 -7.68
N LEU A 262 -24.73 5.12 -8.95
CA LEU A 262 -23.45 4.56 -9.41
C LEU A 262 -22.35 5.62 -9.35
N SER A 263 -22.60 6.82 -9.88
CA SER A 263 -21.63 7.91 -9.87
C SER A 263 -21.32 8.36 -8.44
N ILE A 264 -22.34 8.50 -7.58
CA ILE A 264 -22.18 8.82 -6.17
C ILE A 264 -21.35 7.75 -5.46
N GLY A 265 -21.62 6.46 -5.74
CA GLY A 265 -20.86 5.34 -5.18
C GLY A 265 -19.40 5.35 -5.60
N LEU A 266 -19.11 5.57 -6.89
CA LEU A 266 -17.76 5.64 -7.43
C LEU A 266 -16.98 6.85 -6.90
N ILE A 267 -17.59 8.03 -6.87
CA ILE A 267 -16.96 9.25 -6.36
C ILE A 267 -16.74 9.14 -4.85
N GLY A 268 -17.76 8.75 -4.08
CA GLY A 268 -17.68 8.60 -2.63
C GLY A 268 -16.71 7.50 -2.22
N GLY A 269 -16.76 6.34 -2.88
CA GLY A 269 -15.82 5.24 -2.67
C GLY A 269 -14.39 5.61 -3.09
N GLY A 270 -14.23 6.35 -4.18
CA GLY A 270 -12.95 6.85 -4.65
C GLY A 270 -12.28 7.79 -3.63
N LEU A 271 -13.04 8.77 -3.13
CA LEU A 271 -12.59 9.66 -2.06
C LEU A 271 -12.25 8.89 -0.77
N ALA A 272 -13.04 7.88 -0.42
CA ALA A 272 -12.80 7.06 0.78
C ALA A 272 -11.49 6.29 0.66
N ALA A 273 -11.24 5.68 -0.50
CA ALA A 273 -10.01 4.95 -0.78
C ALA A 273 -8.78 5.88 -0.77
N LEU A 274 -8.89 7.08 -1.36
CA LEU A 274 -7.81 8.09 -1.31
C LEU A 274 -7.50 8.50 0.13
N LEU A 275 -8.52 8.84 0.93
CA LEU A 275 -8.35 9.22 2.32
C LEU A 275 -7.73 8.08 3.13
N ALA A 276 -8.20 6.86 2.95
CA ALA A 276 -7.64 5.67 3.60
C ALA A 276 -6.17 5.48 3.22
N GLY A 277 -5.82 5.58 1.93
CA GLY A 277 -4.44 5.48 1.45
C GLY A 277 -3.54 6.54 2.07
N LEU A 278 -4.00 7.80 2.14
CA LEU A 278 -3.25 8.90 2.77
C LEU A 278 -3.05 8.68 4.28
N LEU A 279 -4.08 8.17 4.99
CA LEU A 279 -3.97 7.85 6.41
C LEU A 279 -2.93 6.75 6.66
N VAL A 280 -2.93 5.69 5.85
CA VAL A 280 -1.88 4.65 5.94
C VAL A 280 -0.51 5.22 5.61
N ALA A 281 -0.43 6.07 4.59
CA ALA A 281 0.83 6.71 4.20
C ALA A 281 1.41 7.58 5.33
N ALA A 282 0.58 8.23 6.14
CA ALA A 282 1.03 9.01 7.30
C ALA A 282 1.76 8.16 8.36
N PHE A 283 1.50 6.85 8.42
CA PHE A 283 2.21 5.94 9.32
C PHE A 283 3.55 5.46 8.74
N LEU A 284 3.75 5.45 7.41
CA LEU A 284 4.98 4.95 6.78
C LEU A 284 6.26 5.57 7.35
N PRO A 285 6.37 6.90 7.58
CA PRO A 285 7.57 7.47 8.18
C PRO A 285 7.94 6.85 9.52
N SER A 286 6.94 6.48 10.34
CA SER A 286 7.20 5.77 11.58
C SER A 286 7.73 4.36 11.28
N TRP A 287 7.06 3.58 10.43
CA TRP A 287 7.41 2.20 10.01
C TRP A 287 8.75 2.06 9.32
N LEU A 288 9.19 3.09 8.60
CA LEU A 288 10.44 3.09 7.86
C LEU A 288 11.65 3.50 8.71
N ARG A 289 11.42 4.02 9.94
CA ARG A 289 12.50 4.23 10.90
C ARG A 289 13.13 2.88 11.24
N PRO A 290 14.46 2.77 11.18
CA PRO A 290 15.15 1.54 11.53
C PRO A 290 14.87 1.18 12.99
N VAL A 291 14.70 -0.11 13.25
CA VAL A 291 14.66 -0.66 14.61
C VAL A 291 16.01 -0.33 15.26
N ARG A 292 15.97 0.33 16.40
CA ARG A 292 17.15 0.73 17.17
C ARG A 292 16.93 0.37 18.62
N ARG A 293 17.98 -0.10 19.28
CA ARG A 293 18.03 -0.12 20.73
C ARG A 293 18.01 1.33 21.22
N ARG A 294 17.09 1.68 22.12
CA ARG A 294 17.23 2.92 22.88
C ARG A 294 18.42 2.71 23.80
N ALA A 295 19.46 3.52 23.66
CA ALA A 295 20.52 3.55 24.65
C ALA A 295 19.85 3.86 26.00
N ASP A 296 20.20 3.10 27.04
CA ASP A 296 19.75 3.39 28.38
C ASP A 296 19.95 4.88 28.64
N VAL A 297 18.85 5.56 28.95
CA VAL A 297 18.93 6.84 29.63
C VAL A 297 19.59 6.49 30.95
N ARG A 298 20.92 6.66 31.02
CA ARG A 298 21.68 6.56 32.27
C ARG A 298 21.01 7.53 33.23
N SER A 299 20.17 6.99 34.12
CA SER A 299 19.64 7.67 35.29
C SER A 299 20.76 7.88 36.30
#